data_AF-A0A397BRD6-F1
#
_entry.id   AF-A0A397BRD6-F1
#
_cell.length_a   1.000
_cell.length_b   1.000
_cell.length_c   1.000
_cell.angle_alpha   90.00
_cell.angle_beta   90.00
_cell.angle_gamma   90.00
#
_symmetry.space_group_name_H-M   'P 1'
#
loop_
_entity.id
_entity.type
_entity.pdbx_description
1 polymer ?
#
loop_
_entity_poly.entity_id
_entity_poly.type
_entity_poly.pdbx_seq_one_letter_code
_entity_poly.pdbx_strand_id
1 'polypeptide(L)'
;MDDNGTTTSKDVVKALCLLKDVKQSTRETFLDAEVYRRRVAEQKDLVEAHHLKLQNLLYEKDNLLREIKRCRGFPTKELDKIEFKDGVLPVLVDDDRHKRHLQRLDDELSDRKALLQHQQHLKTQISSVEDATQSKHALLDALPAHLAAIEEASRPLQALLSVPISDSRDRHQAAKALPTPLYLLFCELDAYLSIHAGSGAVGIADSKAGPLSKLKLKSTRGKEGPDAATSDDADSATPPPPKRPKTSTTDHDAFIPSPQSVVLQVRRHVHMYIYTYVYIFCRSIYIYVDTVHMG
;
A
#
# COMPACT_ATOMS: atom_id res chain seq x y z
N MET A 1 -122.55 -74.01 -41.27
CA MET A 1 -121.74 -72.86 -41.69
C MET A 1 -120.52 -72.79 -40.77
N ASP A 2 -119.48 -73.60 -40.99
CA ASP A 2 -118.71 -74.18 -39.87
C ASP A 2 -117.17 -74.04 -39.91
N ASP A 3 -116.61 -73.13 -40.72
CA ASP A 3 -115.14 -72.97 -40.87
C ASP A 3 -114.51 -71.79 -40.07
N ASN A 4 -115.28 -71.19 -39.15
CA ASN A 4 -114.82 -70.04 -38.36
C ASN A 4 -114.20 -70.42 -36.99
N GLY A 5 -114.40 -71.67 -36.53
CA GLY A 5 -113.79 -72.19 -35.29
C GLY A 5 -112.42 -72.85 -35.51
N THR A 6 -112.21 -73.41 -36.70
CA THR A 6 -110.97 -74.06 -37.18
C THR A 6 -109.87 -73.06 -37.52
N THR A 7 -110.24 -71.87 -37.97
CA THR A 7 -109.35 -70.75 -38.30
C THR A 7 -108.90 -70.02 -37.05
N THR A 8 -109.83 -69.51 -36.24
CA THR A 8 -109.56 -68.84 -34.96
C THR A 8 -108.68 -69.66 -34.00
N SER A 9 -108.89 -70.98 -33.93
CA SER A 9 -108.01 -71.89 -33.15
C SER A 9 -106.55 -71.88 -33.63
N LYS A 10 -106.31 -71.89 -34.96
CA LYS A 10 -104.96 -71.83 -35.55
C LYS A 10 -104.28 -70.48 -35.28
N ASP A 11 -105.03 -69.39 -35.33
CA ASP A 11 -104.49 -68.05 -35.04
C ASP A 11 -104.13 -67.88 -33.56
N VAL A 12 -104.88 -68.46 -32.63
CA VAL A 12 -104.50 -68.53 -31.21
C VAL A 12 -103.21 -69.32 -31.01
N VAL A 13 -103.06 -70.49 -31.66
CA VAL A 13 -101.80 -71.26 -31.60
C VAL A 13 -100.63 -70.45 -32.18
N LYS A 14 -100.83 -69.76 -33.31
CA LYS A 14 -99.82 -68.90 -33.93
C LYS A 14 -99.42 -67.72 -33.04
N ALA A 15 -100.37 -67.09 -32.36
CA ALA A 15 -100.12 -66.03 -31.39
C ALA A 15 -99.35 -66.55 -30.16
N LEU A 16 -99.64 -67.77 -29.68
CA LEU A 16 -98.90 -68.42 -28.60
C LEU A 16 -97.46 -68.78 -29.00
N CYS A 17 -97.22 -69.20 -30.24
CA CYS A 17 -95.86 -69.38 -30.78
C CYS A 17 -95.09 -68.05 -30.80
N LEU A 18 -95.67 -66.99 -31.37
CA LEU A 18 -95.04 -65.66 -31.38
C LEU A 18 -94.76 -65.14 -29.96
N LEU A 19 -95.67 -65.37 -29.01
CA LEU A 19 -95.47 -65.00 -27.60
C LEU A 19 -94.36 -65.83 -26.92
N LYS A 20 -94.22 -67.13 -27.26
CA LYS A 20 -93.08 -67.95 -26.83
C LYS A 20 -91.78 -67.36 -27.36
N ASP A 21 -91.72 -67.01 -28.63
CA ASP A 21 -90.50 -66.57 -29.28
C ASP A 21 -90.08 -65.16 -28.80
N VAL A 22 -91.04 -64.27 -28.53
CA VAL A 22 -90.81 -63.00 -27.81
C VAL A 22 -90.32 -63.23 -26.39
N LYS A 23 -90.87 -64.20 -25.65
CA LYS A 23 -90.38 -64.58 -24.30
C LYS A 23 -88.98 -65.20 -24.33
N GLN A 24 -88.62 -65.89 -25.40
CA GLN A 24 -87.27 -66.42 -25.61
C GLN A 24 -86.29 -65.29 -25.92
N SER A 25 -86.59 -64.43 -26.90
CA SER A 25 -85.74 -63.29 -27.28
C SER A 25 -85.54 -62.27 -26.14
N THR A 26 -86.58 -62.00 -25.35
CA THR A 26 -86.44 -61.17 -24.13
C THR A 26 -85.56 -61.83 -23.07
N ARG A 27 -85.64 -63.16 -22.88
CA ARG A 27 -84.72 -63.89 -21.99
C ARG A 27 -83.28 -63.86 -22.49
N GLU A 28 -83.06 -64.05 -23.78
CA GLU A 28 -81.73 -64.00 -24.42
C GLU A 28 -81.10 -62.62 -24.25
N THR A 29 -81.82 -61.55 -24.58
CA THR A 29 -81.34 -60.16 -24.39
C THR A 29 -81.11 -59.78 -22.92
N PHE A 30 -81.87 -60.32 -21.95
CA PHE A 30 -81.55 -60.14 -20.53
C PHE A 30 -80.26 -60.86 -20.11
N LEU A 31 -80.00 -62.06 -20.64
CA LEU A 31 -78.76 -62.81 -20.37
C LEU A 31 -77.55 -62.12 -21.00
N ASP A 32 -77.65 -61.64 -22.24
CA ASP A 32 -76.61 -60.83 -22.88
C ASP A 32 -76.34 -59.55 -22.07
N ALA A 33 -77.40 -58.85 -21.64
CA ALA A 33 -77.27 -57.67 -20.79
C ALA A 33 -76.63 -57.97 -19.42
N GLU A 34 -76.74 -59.19 -18.88
CA GLU A 34 -75.92 -59.61 -17.72
C GLU A 34 -74.46 -59.84 -18.09
N VAL A 35 -74.17 -60.53 -19.19
CA VAL A 35 -72.78 -60.79 -19.64
C VAL A 35 -72.05 -59.48 -19.93
N TYR A 36 -72.70 -58.53 -20.61
CA TYR A 36 -72.15 -57.18 -20.83
C TYR A 36 -71.94 -56.42 -19.50
N ARG A 37 -72.88 -56.50 -18.54
CA ARG A 37 -72.71 -55.86 -17.21
C ARG A 37 -71.53 -56.46 -16.43
N ARG A 38 -71.34 -57.78 -16.45
CA ARG A 38 -70.19 -58.46 -15.79
C ARG A 38 -68.87 -58.02 -16.43
N ARG A 39 -68.78 -58.08 -17.76
CA ARG A 39 -67.60 -57.62 -18.51
C ARG A 39 -67.27 -56.15 -18.24
N VAL A 40 -68.27 -55.27 -18.15
CA VAL A 40 -68.06 -53.85 -17.81
C VAL A 40 -67.58 -53.69 -16.37
N ALA A 41 -68.09 -54.47 -15.42
CA ALA A 41 -67.59 -54.49 -14.04
C ALA A 41 -66.11 -54.96 -13.97
N GLU A 42 -65.76 -56.08 -14.60
CA GLU A 42 -64.38 -56.60 -14.65
C GLU A 42 -63.39 -55.57 -15.21
N GLN A 43 -63.76 -54.83 -16.26
CA GLN A 43 -62.93 -53.77 -16.82
C GLN A 43 -62.88 -52.53 -15.93
N LYS A 44 -63.98 -52.19 -15.23
CA LYS A 44 -64.00 -51.11 -14.23
C LYS A 44 -63.06 -51.42 -13.06
N ASP A 45 -63.14 -52.63 -12.51
CA ASP A 45 -62.34 -53.05 -11.36
C ASP A 45 -60.82 -53.03 -11.70
N LEU A 46 -60.46 -53.43 -12.92
CA LEU A 46 -59.10 -53.29 -13.45
C LEU A 46 -58.65 -51.82 -13.57
N VAL A 47 -59.53 -50.93 -14.04
CA VAL A 47 -59.23 -49.48 -14.11
C VAL A 47 -59.10 -48.87 -12.71
N GLU A 48 -59.94 -49.25 -11.75
CA GLU A 48 -59.85 -48.78 -10.36
C GLU A 48 -58.57 -49.28 -9.67
N ALA A 49 -58.15 -50.53 -9.91
CA ALA A 49 -56.87 -51.06 -9.42
C ALA A 49 -55.66 -50.29 -10.00
N HIS A 50 -55.66 -50.00 -11.31
CA HIS A 50 -54.63 -49.16 -11.92
C HIS A 50 -54.66 -47.71 -11.41
N HIS A 51 -55.85 -47.14 -11.18
CA HIS A 51 -56.00 -45.79 -10.63
C HIS A 51 -55.45 -45.70 -9.21
N LEU A 52 -55.72 -46.69 -8.35
CA LEU A 52 -55.15 -46.79 -7.00
C LEU A 52 -53.61 -46.89 -7.05
N LYS A 53 -53.05 -47.70 -7.97
CA LYS A 53 -51.59 -47.78 -8.15
C LYS A 53 -50.99 -46.45 -8.63
N LEU A 54 -51.68 -45.71 -9.50
CA LEU A 54 -51.27 -44.37 -9.92
C LEU A 54 -51.30 -43.37 -8.76
N GLN A 55 -52.36 -43.34 -7.94
CA GLN A 55 -52.44 -42.48 -6.75
C GLN A 55 -51.26 -42.74 -5.80
N ASN A 56 -50.96 -44.00 -5.50
CA ASN A 56 -49.83 -44.38 -4.65
C ASN A 56 -48.48 -43.85 -5.18
N LEU A 57 -48.24 -43.94 -6.49
CA LEU A 57 -47.02 -43.42 -7.13
C LEU A 57 -46.97 -41.89 -7.13
N LEU A 58 -48.12 -41.20 -7.22
CA LEU A 58 -48.19 -39.74 -7.10
C LEU A 58 -47.88 -39.28 -5.68
N TYR A 59 -48.41 -39.96 -4.65
CA TYR A 59 -48.06 -39.70 -3.25
C TYR A 59 -46.56 -39.94 -2.98
N GLU A 60 -45.98 -41.02 -3.51
CA GLU A 60 -44.56 -41.32 -3.39
C GLU A 60 -43.69 -40.22 -4.05
N LYS A 61 -44.00 -39.86 -5.30
CA LYS A 61 -43.37 -38.75 -6.03
C LYS A 61 -43.39 -37.45 -5.23
N ASP A 62 -44.56 -37.05 -4.74
CA ASP A 62 -44.71 -35.77 -4.05
C ASP A 62 -44.08 -35.81 -2.64
N ASN A 63 -43.99 -36.99 -2.02
CA ASN A 63 -43.21 -37.18 -0.81
C ASN A 63 -41.70 -37.00 -1.06
N LEU A 64 -41.15 -37.66 -2.08
CA LEU A 64 -39.76 -37.51 -2.49
C LEU A 64 -39.43 -36.06 -2.89
N LEU A 65 -40.33 -35.36 -3.61
CA LEU A 65 -40.14 -33.96 -3.97
C LEU A 65 -40.17 -33.01 -2.75
N ARG A 66 -40.96 -33.30 -1.71
CA ARG A 66 -40.90 -32.57 -0.43
C ARG A 66 -39.59 -32.82 0.30
N GLU A 67 -39.11 -34.06 0.31
CA GLU A 67 -37.87 -34.41 1.01
C GLU A 67 -36.63 -33.84 0.30
N ILE A 68 -36.57 -33.89 -1.04
CA ILE A 68 -35.53 -33.22 -1.84
C ILE A 68 -35.52 -31.71 -1.55
N LYS A 69 -36.68 -31.07 -1.40
CA LYS A 69 -36.77 -29.64 -1.00
C LYS A 69 -36.24 -29.43 0.43
N ARG A 70 -36.56 -30.33 1.37
CA ARG A 70 -36.03 -30.28 2.75
C ARG A 70 -34.50 -30.38 2.78
N CYS A 71 -33.93 -31.34 2.06
CA CYS A 71 -32.49 -31.56 1.98
C CYS A 71 -31.76 -30.40 1.27
N ARG A 72 -32.33 -29.84 0.19
CA ARG A 72 -31.76 -28.66 -0.50
C ARG A 72 -31.81 -27.40 0.37
N GLY A 73 -32.84 -27.26 1.19
CA GLY A 73 -33.01 -26.13 2.13
C GLY A 73 -32.31 -26.31 3.47
N PHE A 74 -31.35 -27.25 3.61
CA PHE A 74 -30.64 -27.49 4.86
C PHE A 74 -29.47 -26.49 5.03
N PRO A 75 -29.54 -25.51 5.96
CA PRO A 75 -28.52 -24.48 6.06
C PRO A 75 -27.28 -25.01 6.77
N THR A 76 -26.15 -25.00 6.07
CA THR A 76 -24.83 -25.26 6.64
C THR A 76 -24.01 -23.98 6.59
N LYS A 77 -23.54 -23.52 7.75
CA LYS A 77 -22.95 -22.18 7.98
C LYS A 77 -21.75 -21.81 7.09
N GLU A 78 -21.17 -22.79 6.39
CA GLU A 78 -20.05 -22.63 5.48
C GLU A 78 -20.47 -22.64 4.01
N LEU A 79 -21.62 -23.21 3.65
CA LEU A 79 -22.16 -23.17 2.29
C LEU A 79 -22.81 -21.82 1.95
N ASP A 80 -23.28 -21.07 2.95
CA ASP A 80 -23.80 -19.70 2.77
C ASP A 80 -22.74 -18.73 2.18
N LYS A 81 -21.46 -19.12 2.21
CA LYS A 81 -20.32 -18.37 1.65
C LYS A 81 -20.01 -18.75 0.19
N ILE A 82 -20.73 -19.71 -0.37
CA ILE A 82 -20.52 -20.27 -1.71
C ILE A 82 -21.78 -20.03 -2.54
N GLU A 83 -21.69 -19.15 -3.53
CA GLU A 83 -22.81 -18.87 -4.44
C GLU A 83 -23.13 -20.08 -5.34
N PHE A 84 -24.04 -20.93 -4.88
CA PHE A 84 -24.67 -21.95 -5.71
C PHE A 84 -25.59 -21.26 -6.73
N LYS A 85 -25.11 -21.16 -7.98
CA LYS A 85 -25.93 -20.66 -9.09
C LYS A 85 -27.18 -21.53 -9.24
N ASP A 86 -28.37 -20.90 -9.31
CA ASP A 86 -29.71 -21.53 -9.36
C ASP A 86 -30.02 -22.35 -10.64
N GLY A 87 -29.00 -22.87 -11.33
CA GLY A 87 -29.17 -23.78 -12.44
C GLY A 87 -29.58 -25.19 -12.00
N VAL A 88 -30.03 -25.99 -12.97
CA VAL A 88 -30.12 -27.44 -12.79
C VAL A 88 -28.71 -27.98 -12.61
N LEU A 89 -28.34 -28.30 -11.36
CA LEU A 89 -27.10 -29.01 -11.06
C LEU A 89 -27.06 -30.30 -11.91
N PRO A 90 -26.00 -30.52 -12.71
CA PRO A 90 -25.87 -31.75 -13.49
C PRO A 90 -25.81 -32.94 -12.54
N VAL A 91 -26.67 -33.93 -12.78
CA VAL A 91 -26.80 -35.13 -11.92
C VAL A 91 -25.51 -35.95 -11.89
N LEU A 92 -24.69 -35.82 -12.93
CA LEU A 92 -23.31 -36.31 -12.93
C LEU A 92 -22.41 -35.32 -12.19
N VAL A 93 -22.25 -35.55 -10.88
CA VAL A 93 -21.14 -34.95 -10.12
C VAL A 93 -19.85 -35.56 -10.65
N ASP A 94 -19.06 -34.75 -11.34
CA ASP A 94 -17.72 -35.12 -11.78
C ASP A 94 -16.83 -35.23 -10.53
N ASP A 95 -16.61 -36.46 -10.05
CA ASP A 95 -15.85 -36.78 -8.82
C ASP A 95 -14.50 -36.06 -8.78
N ASP A 96 -13.86 -35.95 -9.93
CA ASP A 96 -12.58 -35.26 -10.11
C ASP A 96 -12.67 -33.77 -9.81
N ARG A 97 -13.79 -33.11 -10.19
CA ARG A 97 -14.05 -31.71 -9.84
C ARG A 97 -14.25 -31.54 -8.33
N HIS A 98 -14.87 -32.50 -7.66
CA HIS A 98 -15.01 -32.46 -6.19
C HIS A 98 -13.65 -32.65 -5.49
N LYS A 99 -12.87 -33.67 -5.89
CA LYS A 99 -11.51 -33.91 -5.36
C LYS A 99 -10.59 -32.69 -5.54
N ARG A 100 -10.57 -32.09 -6.74
CA ARG A 100 -9.79 -30.87 -7.03
C ARG A 100 -10.24 -29.67 -6.19
N HIS A 101 -11.53 -29.58 -5.83
CA HIS A 101 -12.01 -28.52 -4.94
C HIS A 101 -11.56 -28.75 -3.49
N LEU A 102 -11.62 -29.99 -2.98
CA LEU A 102 -11.11 -30.33 -1.65
C LEU A 102 -9.61 -30.06 -1.53
N GLN A 103 -8.81 -30.54 -2.51
CA GLN A 103 -7.37 -30.26 -2.58
C GLN A 103 -7.08 -28.77 -2.48
N ARG A 104 -7.76 -27.94 -3.29
CA ARG A 104 -7.61 -26.48 -3.21
C ARG A 104 -7.98 -25.91 -1.83
N LEU A 105 -8.98 -26.45 -1.14
CA LEU A 105 -9.34 -25.99 0.21
C LEU A 105 -8.28 -26.37 1.24
N ASP A 106 -7.69 -27.56 1.14
CA ASP A 106 -6.56 -28.00 1.96
C ASP A 106 -5.29 -27.17 1.69
N ASP A 107 -5.00 -26.88 0.41
CA ASP A 107 -3.91 -26.00 -0.01
C ASP A 107 -4.08 -24.59 0.58
N GLU A 108 -5.23 -23.94 0.35
CA GLU A 108 -5.51 -22.60 0.89
C GLU A 108 -5.55 -22.57 2.44
N LEU A 109 -5.85 -23.70 3.10
CA LEU A 109 -5.78 -23.85 4.56
C LEU A 109 -4.33 -23.95 5.03
N SER A 110 -3.48 -24.68 4.31
CA SER A 110 -2.04 -24.79 4.57
C SER A 110 -1.34 -23.43 4.39
N ASP A 111 -1.66 -22.69 3.33
CA ASP A 111 -1.17 -21.33 3.08
C ASP A 111 -1.55 -20.39 4.22
N ARG A 112 -2.84 -20.37 4.62
CA ARG A 112 -3.31 -19.53 5.73
C ARG A 112 -2.57 -19.84 7.05
N LYS A 113 -2.24 -21.11 7.32
CA LYS A 113 -1.39 -21.50 8.47
C LYS A 113 0.04 -20.97 8.33
N ALA A 114 0.67 -21.14 7.17
CA ALA A 114 2.03 -20.67 6.92
C ALA A 114 2.14 -19.13 7.04
N LEU A 115 1.19 -18.40 6.47
CA LEU A 115 1.13 -16.93 6.58
C LEU A 115 0.94 -16.47 8.03
N LEU A 116 0.12 -17.17 8.83
CA LEU A 116 -0.06 -16.84 10.26
C LEU A 116 1.23 -17.09 11.08
N GLN A 117 1.93 -18.20 10.83
CA GLN A 117 3.24 -18.47 11.45
C GLN A 117 4.28 -17.42 11.06
N HIS A 118 4.35 -17.06 9.78
CA HIS A 118 5.24 -16.00 9.29
C HIS A 118 4.91 -14.64 9.91
N GLN A 119 3.62 -14.29 10.05
CA GLN A 119 3.21 -13.05 10.71
C GLN A 119 3.59 -13.04 12.21
N GLN A 120 3.46 -14.18 12.91
CA GLN A 120 3.92 -14.30 14.30
C GLN A 120 5.44 -14.13 14.39
N HIS A 121 6.21 -14.76 13.50
CA HIS A 121 7.65 -14.60 13.46
C HIS A 121 8.09 -13.16 13.22
N LEU A 122 7.52 -12.48 12.21
CA LEU A 122 7.79 -11.06 11.95
C LEU A 122 7.44 -10.17 13.16
N LYS A 123 6.32 -10.42 13.86
CA LYS A 123 5.99 -9.70 15.10
C LYS A 123 7.06 -9.87 16.18
N THR A 124 7.60 -11.08 16.37
CA THR A 124 8.70 -11.31 17.33
C THR A 124 10.04 -10.68 16.90
N GLN A 125 10.31 -10.59 15.59
CA GLN A 125 11.47 -9.84 15.10
C GLN A 125 11.30 -8.33 15.34
N ILE A 126 10.12 -7.78 15.04
CA ILE A 126 9.80 -6.36 15.24
C ILE A 126 9.97 -5.96 16.71
N SER A 127 9.35 -6.69 17.65
CA SER A 127 9.49 -6.37 19.08
C SER A 127 10.94 -6.46 19.55
N SER A 128 11.70 -7.47 19.11
CA SER A 128 13.13 -7.59 19.43
C SER A 128 13.98 -6.44 18.88
N VAL A 129 13.62 -5.87 17.72
CA VAL A 129 14.29 -4.69 17.14
C VAL A 129 13.85 -3.41 17.86
N GLU A 130 12.58 -3.31 18.26
CA GLU A 130 12.06 -2.20 19.06
C GLU A 130 12.74 -2.14 20.44
N ASP A 131 12.84 -3.26 21.16
CA ASP A 131 13.57 -3.37 22.44
C ASP A 131 15.06 -2.98 22.28
N ALA A 132 15.71 -3.49 21.23
CA ALA A 132 17.10 -3.19 20.88
C ALA A 132 17.31 -1.75 20.35
N THR A 133 16.23 -1.01 20.10
CA THR A 133 16.25 0.41 19.67
C THR A 133 15.93 1.31 20.85
N GLN A 134 14.92 0.99 21.66
CA GLN A 134 14.61 1.67 22.93
C GLN A 134 15.80 1.67 23.89
N SER A 135 16.49 0.53 24.04
CA SER A 135 17.71 0.44 24.86
C SER A 135 18.84 1.33 24.35
N LYS A 136 19.00 1.48 23.03
CA LYS A 136 19.98 2.41 22.44
C LYS A 136 19.58 3.87 22.66
N HIS A 137 18.30 4.21 22.51
CA HIS A 137 17.81 5.55 22.83
C HIS A 137 18.03 5.89 24.31
N ALA A 138 17.64 5.02 25.24
CA ALA A 138 17.88 5.23 26.67
C ALA A 138 19.37 5.44 27.01
N LEU A 139 20.29 4.75 26.33
CA LEU A 139 21.74 5.00 26.45
C LEU A 139 22.15 6.35 25.86
N LEU A 140 21.67 6.72 24.66
CA LEU A 140 21.95 8.01 24.03
C LEU A 140 21.41 9.20 24.84
N ASP A 141 20.23 9.04 25.46
CA ASP A 141 19.60 10.06 26.31
C ASP A 141 20.31 10.19 27.67
N ALA A 142 20.93 9.11 28.17
CA ALA A 142 21.75 9.13 29.38
C ALA A 142 23.19 9.65 29.15
N LEU A 143 23.74 9.53 27.95
CA LEU A 143 25.11 9.94 27.63
C LEU A 143 25.43 11.41 27.99
N PRO A 144 24.57 12.42 27.72
CA PRO A 144 24.81 13.80 28.14
C PRO A 144 25.04 13.96 29.65
N ALA A 145 24.24 13.26 30.47
CA ALA A 145 24.38 13.29 31.93
C ALA A 145 25.67 12.60 32.40
N HIS A 146 26.03 11.46 31.81
CA HIS A 146 27.29 10.79 32.10
C HIS A 146 28.51 11.62 31.68
N LEU A 147 28.47 12.26 30.50
CA LEU A 147 29.54 13.14 30.03
C LEU A 147 29.68 14.40 30.90
N ALA A 148 28.57 14.98 31.37
CA ALA A 148 28.60 16.08 32.33
C ALA A 148 29.23 15.66 33.67
N ALA A 149 28.85 14.51 34.23
CA ALA A 149 29.42 14.01 35.48
C ALA A 149 30.94 13.70 35.36
N ILE A 150 31.38 13.15 34.23
CA ILE A 150 32.81 12.94 33.93
C ILE A 150 33.53 14.28 33.80
N GLU A 151 32.91 15.28 33.16
CA GLU A 151 33.50 16.61 33.01
C GLU A 151 33.66 17.31 34.36
N GLU A 152 32.63 17.29 35.21
CA GLU A 152 32.70 17.84 36.57
C GLU A 152 33.78 17.16 37.42
N ALA A 153 33.89 15.83 37.35
CA ALA A 153 34.96 15.08 38.00
C ALA A 153 36.36 15.43 37.45
N SER A 154 36.47 15.86 36.19
CA SER A 154 37.74 16.26 35.55
C SER A 154 38.21 17.68 35.91
N ARG A 155 37.28 18.61 36.24
CA ARG A 155 37.60 20.03 36.54
C ARG A 155 38.74 20.23 37.55
N PRO A 156 38.82 19.53 38.71
CA PRO A 156 39.96 19.70 39.62
C PRO A 156 41.31 19.28 39.02
N LEU A 157 41.32 18.30 38.12
CA LEU A 157 42.54 17.88 37.41
C LEU A 157 42.93 18.88 36.30
N GLN A 158 41.94 19.43 35.57
CA GLN A 158 42.15 20.52 34.61
C GLN A 158 42.80 21.74 35.29
N ALA A 159 42.31 22.11 36.49
CA ALA A 159 42.86 23.19 37.29
C ALA A 159 44.29 22.91 37.80
N LEU A 160 44.57 21.69 38.26
CA LEU A 160 45.91 21.29 38.73
C LEU A 160 46.96 21.29 37.62
N LEU A 161 46.59 20.90 36.41
CA LEU A 161 47.48 20.85 35.23
C LEU A 161 47.51 22.16 34.42
N SER A 162 46.68 23.15 34.79
CA SER A 162 46.41 24.37 34.02
C SER A 162 46.06 24.15 32.54
N VAL A 163 45.35 23.06 32.23
CA VAL A 163 44.85 22.75 30.87
C VAL A 163 43.32 22.86 30.84
N PRO A 164 42.74 23.95 30.28
CA PRO A 164 41.29 24.16 30.21
C PRO A 164 40.68 23.39 29.02
N ILE A 165 40.49 22.08 29.20
CA ILE A 165 39.90 21.18 28.19
C ILE A 165 38.41 21.51 27.99
N SER A 166 37.66 21.80 29.05
CA SER A 166 36.27 22.25 28.99
C SER A 166 36.11 23.53 28.16
N ASP A 167 36.92 24.56 28.43
CA ASP A 167 36.81 25.84 27.72
C ASP A 167 37.27 25.72 26.25
N SER A 168 38.17 24.79 25.93
CA SER A 168 38.46 24.42 24.53
C SER A 168 37.26 23.73 23.87
N ARG A 169 36.66 22.73 24.54
CA ARG A 169 35.46 22.03 24.06
C ARG A 169 34.34 23.02 23.73
N ASP A 170 34.02 23.95 24.63
CA ASP A 170 32.90 24.88 24.45
C ASP A 170 33.18 25.94 23.38
N ARG A 171 34.42 26.43 23.26
CA ARG A 171 34.82 27.28 22.13
C ARG A 171 34.71 26.52 20.80
N HIS A 172 35.06 25.24 20.75
CA HIS A 172 34.81 24.39 19.57
C HIS A 172 33.32 24.08 19.34
N GLN A 173 32.49 24.00 20.38
CA GLN A 173 31.02 23.85 20.22
C GLN A 173 30.41 25.09 19.60
N ALA A 174 30.78 26.30 20.07
CA ALA A 174 30.41 27.55 19.42
C ALA A 174 30.96 27.65 17.98
N ALA A 175 32.19 27.18 17.75
CA ALA A 175 32.81 27.23 16.43
C ALA A 175 32.08 26.41 15.36
N LYS A 176 31.37 25.34 15.73
CA LYS A 176 30.59 24.50 14.78
C LYS A 176 29.42 25.24 14.11
N ALA A 177 29.03 26.42 14.59
CA ALA A 177 28.04 27.26 13.93
C ALA A 177 28.60 28.01 12.70
N LEU A 178 29.93 28.15 12.58
CA LEU A 178 30.55 28.88 11.48
C LEU A 178 30.57 28.06 10.17
N PRO A 179 30.57 28.74 9.00
CA PRO A 179 30.84 28.10 7.72
C PRO A 179 32.15 27.29 7.74
N THR A 180 32.15 26.12 7.10
CA THR A 180 33.28 25.17 7.06
C THR A 180 34.68 25.80 6.88
N PRO A 181 34.93 26.73 5.93
CA PRO A 181 36.26 27.33 5.80
C PRO A 181 36.68 28.22 6.98
N LEU A 182 35.74 28.85 7.69
CA LEU A 182 36.05 29.58 8.93
C LEU A 182 36.24 28.65 10.12
N TYR A 183 35.52 27.52 10.19
CA TYR A 183 35.74 26.51 11.23
C TYR A 183 37.13 25.87 11.12
N LEU A 184 37.60 25.58 9.90
CA LEU A 184 38.96 25.08 9.67
C LEU A 184 40.01 26.11 10.12
N LEU A 185 39.88 27.37 9.69
CA LEU A 185 40.76 28.46 10.09
C LEU A 185 40.76 28.68 11.62
N PHE A 186 39.60 28.59 12.27
CA PHE A 186 39.50 28.64 13.73
C PHE A 186 40.30 27.51 14.40
N CYS A 187 40.16 26.27 13.91
CA CYS A 187 40.89 25.12 14.47
C CYS A 187 42.41 25.24 14.28
N GLU A 188 42.87 25.71 13.11
CA GLU A 188 44.30 25.96 12.85
C GLU A 188 44.88 27.04 13.76
N LEU A 189 44.14 28.16 13.95
CA LEU A 189 44.58 29.27 14.79
C LEU A 189 44.54 28.94 16.29
N ASP A 190 43.53 28.21 16.79
CA ASP A 190 43.49 27.79 18.20
C ASP A 190 44.59 26.76 18.50
N ALA A 191 44.82 25.80 17.60
CA ALA A 191 45.95 24.87 17.70
C ALA A 191 47.30 25.61 17.72
N TYR A 192 47.50 26.60 16.84
CA TYR A 192 48.71 27.41 16.84
C TYR A 192 48.90 28.19 18.15
N LEU A 193 47.85 28.85 18.67
CA LEU A 193 47.93 29.60 19.93
C LEU A 193 48.09 28.71 21.16
N SER A 194 47.56 27.48 21.16
CA SER A 194 47.76 26.51 22.25
C SER A 194 49.24 26.15 22.46
N ILE A 195 50.03 26.18 21.38
CA ILE A 195 51.48 25.97 21.41
C ILE A 195 52.22 27.27 21.74
N HIS A 196 51.73 28.42 21.25
CA HIS A 196 52.37 29.74 21.37
C HIS A 196 51.70 30.63 22.43
N ALA A 197 51.64 30.12 23.66
CA ALA A 197 51.02 30.80 24.79
C ALA A 197 51.52 32.25 24.96
N GLY A 198 50.58 33.20 24.95
CA GLY A 198 50.86 34.64 25.06
C GLY A 198 50.98 35.40 23.74
N SER A 199 51.00 34.72 22.58
CA SER A 199 51.04 35.39 21.27
C SER A 199 49.73 36.10 20.89
N GLY A 200 48.60 35.72 21.48
CA GLY A 200 47.28 36.24 21.12
C GLY A 200 46.12 35.43 21.70
N ALA A 201 44.91 35.73 21.23
CA ALA A 201 43.68 35.02 21.52
C ALA A 201 42.80 34.92 20.25
N VAL A 202 42.02 33.85 20.11
CA VAL A 202 40.99 33.70 19.06
C VAL A 202 39.62 33.71 19.73
N GLY A 203 38.71 34.51 19.16
CA GLY A 203 37.30 34.55 19.52
C GLY A 203 36.39 34.44 18.30
N ILE A 204 35.11 34.22 18.55
CA ILE A 204 34.04 34.26 17.55
C ILE A 204 33.22 35.51 17.85
N ALA A 205 32.88 36.29 16.83
CA ALA A 205 32.10 37.51 16.98
C ALA A 205 30.99 37.60 15.92
N ASP A 206 29.81 38.02 16.35
CA ASP A 206 28.71 38.36 15.46
C ASP A 206 29.08 39.60 14.61
N SER A 207 28.76 39.51 13.32
CA SER A 207 29.21 40.44 12.30
C SER A 207 28.53 41.80 12.44
N LYS A 208 29.26 42.79 12.95
CA LYS A 208 28.85 44.22 12.93
C LYS A 208 29.08 44.90 11.57
N ALA A 209 29.14 44.13 10.48
CA ALA A 209 29.38 44.64 9.14
C ALA A 209 28.12 45.26 8.52
N GLY A 210 28.04 46.59 8.55
CA GLY A 210 27.10 47.34 7.71
C GLY A 210 27.37 47.13 6.20
N PRO A 211 26.37 47.34 5.32
CA PRO A 211 26.47 46.97 3.90
C PRO A 211 27.61 47.68 3.16
N LEU A 212 28.58 46.88 2.67
CA LEU A 212 29.84 47.28 2.00
C LEU A 212 29.63 47.89 0.59
N SER A 213 28.87 48.97 0.52
CA SER A 213 28.40 49.64 -0.70
C SER A 213 29.38 50.65 -1.31
N LYS A 214 30.60 50.80 -0.75
CA LYS A 214 31.51 51.94 -1.06
C LYS A 214 32.99 51.57 -1.26
N LEU A 215 33.31 50.51 -2.03
CA LEU A 215 34.68 50.21 -2.49
C LEU A 215 34.75 50.09 -4.02
N LYS A 216 35.10 51.20 -4.70
CA LYS A 216 35.32 51.22 -6.15
C LYS A 216 36.77 50.84 -6.48
N LEU A 217 37.00 49.60 -6.91
CA LEU A 217 38.29 49.16 -7.44
C LEU A 217 38.51 49.72 -8.85
N LYS A 218 39.54 50.55 -9.04
CA LYS A 218 39.81 51.27 -10.29
C LYS A 218 40.86 50.54 -11.13
N SER A 219 40.42 49.69 -12.05
CA SER A 219 41.32 49.01 -12.99
C SER A 219 41.78 49.97 -14.09
N THR A 220 43.09 50.10 -14.29
CA THR A 220 43.72 50.88 -15.36
C THR A 220 44.40 49.95 -16.35
N ARG A 221 43.89 49.88 -17.59
CA ARG A 221 44.50 49.13 -18.69
C ARG A 221 44.90 50.10 -19.81
N GLY A 222 46.20 50.16 -20.11
CA GLY A 222 46.74 50.96 -21.20
C GLY A 222 46.42 50.39 -22.58
N LYS A 223 46.47 51.27 -23.58
CA LYS A 223 46.63 50.94 -25.02
C LYS A 223 48.15 50.76 -25.29
N GLU A 224 48.68 50.41 -26.47
CA GLU A 224 48.35 50.76 -27.87
C GLU A 224 48.65 49.62 -28.86
N GLY A 225 48.36 49.84 -30.15
CA GLY A 225 48.67 48.97 -31.30
C GLY A 225 49.30 49.81 -32.43
N PRO A 226 49.17 49.49 -33.74
CA PRO A 226 48.37 48.43 -34.40
C PRO A 226 49.31 47.42 -35.13
N ASP A 227 49.22 46.92 -36.39
CA ASP A 227 48.29 47.05 -37.53
C ASP A 227 48.50 45.93 -38.60
N ALA A 228 47.71 46.00 -39.68
CA ALA A 228 47.96 45.56 -41.07
C ALA A 228 47.73 44.09 -41.55
N ALA A 229 47.14 44.03 -42.77
CA ALA A 229 47.29 43.03 -43.86
C ALA A 229 46.41 41.75 -43.97
N THR A 230 45.23 41.94 -44.59
CA THR A 230 44.67 41.20 -45.78
C THR A 230 44.52 39.67 -45.87
N SER A 231 43.29 39.22 -46.21
CA SER A 231 42.86 38.16 -47.19
C SER A 231 43.39 36.71 -47.14
N ASP A 232 42.70 35.62 -47.55
CA ASP A 232 41.29 35.21 -47.85
C ASP A 232 41.42 33.73 -48.38
N ASP A 233 40.44 32.81 -48.47
CA ASP A 233 39.13 32.52 -47.85
C ASP A 233 38.72 31.05 -48.25
N ALA A 234 37.59 30.51 -47.76
CA ALA A 234 36.92 29.23 -48.13
C ALA A 234 37.57 27.90 -47.63
N ASP A 235 36.85 26.83 -47.26
CA ASP A 235 35.39 26.54 -47.18
C ASP A 235 35.10 25.50 -46.05
N SER A 236 33.83 25.07 -45.90
CA SER A 236 33.31 23.89 -45.16
C SER A 236 32.72 24.08 -43.74
N ALA A 237 31.57 24.77 -43.71
CA ALA A 237 30.35 24.37 -42.99
C ALA A 237 30.39 23.96 -41.50
N THR A 238 29.88 24.83 -40.61
CA THR A 238 29.12 24.45 -39.39
C THR A 238 28.10 25.56 -39.04
N PRO A 239 26.85 25.26 -38.61
CA PRO A 239 25.87 26.31 -38.26
C PRO A 239 26.24 27.10 -37.00
N PRO A 240 25.86 28.39 -36.90
CA PRO A 240 26.18 29.22 -35.74
C PRO A 240 25.35 28.85 -34.49
N PRO A 241 25.95 28.86 -33.28
CA PRO A 241 25.23 28.59 -32.03
C PRO A 241 24.21 29.70 -31.69
N PRO A 242 23.16 29.38 -30.90
CA PRO A 242 22.08 30.33 -30.61
C PRO A 242 22.56 31.58 -29.87
N LYS A 243 22.01 32.73 -30.27
CA LYS A 243 22.28 34.04 -29.65
C LYS A 243 21.91 33.99 -28.16
N ARG A 244 22.92 34.15 -27.28
CA ARG A 244 22.68 34.30 -25.84
C ARG A 244 21.74 35.49 -25.61
N PRO A 245 20.74 35.39 -24.70
CA PRO A 245 19.93 36.54 -24.34
C PRO A 245 20.82 37.63 -23.74
N LYS A 246 20.59 38.88 -24.13
CA LYS A 246 21.21 40.04 -23.47
C LYS A 246 20.53 40.24 -22.12
N THR A 247 21.10 39.71 -21.05
CA THR A 247 20.69 40.11 -19.70
C THR A 247 21.01 41.59 -19.52
N SER A 248 19.98 42.36 -19.16
CA SER A 248 20.11 43.79 -18.84
C SER A 248 20.93 43.97 -17.57
N THR A 249 21.82 44.96 -17.56
CA THR A 249 22.74 45.23 -16.46
C THR A 249 22.04 45.75 -15.20
N THR A 250 21.64 44.86 -14.30
CA THR A 250 21.19 45.20 -12.92
C THR A 250 21.62 44.16 -11.89
N ASP A 251 22.82 43.58 -12.03
CA ASP A 251 23.39 42.61 -11.07
C ASP A 251 23.89 43.33 -9.81
N HIS A 252 22.95 43.87 -9.03
CA HIS A 252 23.17 44.24 -7.63
C HIS A 252 23.09 42.99 -6.74
N ASP A 253 23.97 42.02 -7.01
CA ASP A 253 24.23 40.91 -6.08
C ASP A 253 24.72 41.52 -4.76
N ALA A 254 23.86 41.51 -3.76
CA ALA A 254 24.17 42.03 -2.45
C ALA A 254 25.26 41.14 -1.82
N PHE A 255 26.41 41.74 -1.50
CA PHE A 255 27.45 41.11 -0.70
C PHE A 255 26.91 40.89 0.73
N ILE A 256 26.20 39.78 0.94
CA ILE A 256 25.70 39.35 2.24
C ILE A 256 26.86 38.65 2.98
N PRO A 257 27.44 39.28 4.02
CA PRO A 257 28.43 38.61 4.85
C PRO A 257 27.79 37.49 5.67
N SER A 258 28.59 36.50 6.06
CA SER A 258 28.21 35.57 7.12
C SER A 258 27.82 36.36 8.39
N PRO A 259 26.77 35.95 9.12
CA PRO A 259 26.40 36.59 10.38
C PRO A 259 27.47 36.39 11.46
N GLN A 260 28.35 35.40 11.33
CA GLN A 260 29.45 35.12 12.25
C GLN A 260 30.81 35.34 11.58
N SER A 261 31.77 35.80 12.38
CA SER A 261 33.15 36.09 11.97
C SER A 261 34.14 35.53 13.00
N VAL A 262 35.35 35.20 12.55
CA VAL A 262 36.45 34.80 13.45
C VAL A 262 37.30 36.03 13.73
N VAL A 263 37.61 36.29 15.00
CA VAL A 263 38.45 37.41 15.42
C VAL A 263 39.72 36.87 16.05
N LEU A 264 40.87 37.16 15.44
CA LEU A 264 42.20 36.85 15.95
C LEU A 264 42.83 38.13 16.50
N GLN A 265 43.08 38.16 17.80
CA GLN A 265 43.77 39.25 18.50
C GLN A 265 45.23 38.85 18.72
N VAL A 266 46.16 39.46 17.98
CA VAL A 266 47.61 39.21 18.11
C VAL A 266 48.26 40.35 18.89
N ARG A 267 49.07 40.02 19.90
CA ARG A 267 49.84 41.03 20.68
C ARG A 267 51.31 40.99 20.29
N ARG A 268 51.89 42.15 19.93
CA ARG A 268 53.31 42.25 19.54
C ARG A 268 53.94 43.51 20.13
N HIS A 269 54.82 43.31 21.13
CA HIS A 269 55.38 44.36 21.99
C HIS A 269 54.29 45.29 22.56
N VAL A 270 54.20 46.53 22.08
CA VAL A 270 53.27 47.57 22.56
C VAL A 270 51.94 47.56 21.80
N HIS A 271 51.84 46.86 20.66
CA HIS A 271 50.68 46.97 19.77
C HIS A 271 49.79 45.71 19.78
N MET A 272 48.50 45.95 19.59
CA MET A 272 47.44 44.94 19.53
C MET A 272 46.77 45.00 18.16
N TYR A 273 46.89 43.91 17.40
CA TYR A 273 46.33 43.78 16.07
C TYR A 273 45.09 42.91 16.14
N ILE A 274 43.95 43.42 15.67
CA ILE A 274 42.69 42.68 15.61
C ILE A 274 42.41 42.34 14.15
N TYR A 275 42.44 41.04 13.83
CA TYR A 275 42.13 40.51 12.50
C TYR A 275 40.72 39.91 12.52
N THR A 276 39.79 40.54 11.83
CA THR A 276 38.40 40.07 11.71
C THR A 276 38.23 39.39 10.35
N TYR A 277 38.06 38.06 10.37
CA TYR A 277 37.87 37.22 9.19
C TYR A 277 36.37 37.05 8.92
N VAL A 278 35.90 37.64 7.83
CA VAL A 278 34.50 37.58 7.38
C VAL A 278 34.42 36.71 6.13
N TYR A 279 33.61 35.65 6.18
CA TYR A 279 33.28 34.87 4.99
C TYR A 279 32.12 35.53 4.27
N ILE A 280 32.28 35.80 2.97
CA ILE A 280 31.18 36.25 2.10
C ILE A 280 30.82 35.08 1.18
N PHE A 281 29.52 34.78 1.10
CA PHE A 281 29.06 33.65 0.32
C PHE A 281 29.49 33.76 -1.16
N CYS A 282 29.82 32.63 -1.78
CA CYS A 282 30.10 32.47 -3.20
C CYS A 282 31.50 32.86 -3.76
N ARG A 283 32.51 33.32 -2.96
CA ARG A 283 33.93 33.14 -3.41
C ARG A 283 35.10 33.32 -2.43
N SER A 284 35.02 34.15 -1.39
CA SER A 284 36.24 34.56 -0.65
C SER A 284 36.04 34.72 0.86
N ILE A 285 37.09 34.36 1.63
CA ILE A 285 37.32 34.89 2.97
C ILE A 285 37.94 36.28 2.81
N TYR A 286 37.37 37.28 3.47
CA TYR A 286 37.92 38.63 3.55
C TYR A 286 38.55 38.84 4.93
N ILE A 287 39.78 39.37 4.93
CA ILE A 287 40.51 39.73 6.14
C ILE A 287 40.37 41.24 6.34
N TYR A 288 39.74 41.65 7.43
CA TYR A 288 39.73 43.03 7.89
C TYR A 288 40.76 43.20 9.01
N VAL A 289 41.55 44.28 8.99
CA VAL A 289 42.67 44.48 9.93
C VAL A 289 42.47 45.79 10.68
N ASP A 290 41.99 45.69 11.92
CA ASP A 290 41.85 46.83 12.83
C ASP A 290 43.09 46.93 13.72
N THR A 291 43.91 47.94 13.45
CA THR A 291 45.08 48.29 14.29
C THR A 291 44.64 49.13 15.47
N VAL A 292 44.53 48.53 16.66
CA VAL A 292 44.19 49.26 17.89
C VAL A 292 45.48 49.72 18.57
N HIS A 293 45.69 51.04 18.59
CA HIS A 293 46.80 51.64 19.32
C HIS A 293 46.41 51.80 20.79
N MET A 294 47.02 50.99 21.66
CA MET A 294 47.00 51.23 23.10
C MET A 294 48.14 52.20 23.45
N GLY A 295 47.83 53.21 24.26
CA GLY A 295 48.80 54.06 24.94
C GLY A 295 49.08 53.58 26.37
#